data_AF-A0A976JNN3-F1
#
_entry.id   AF-A0A976JNN3-F1
#
_cell.length_a   1.000
_cell.length_b   1.000
_cell.length_c   1.000
_cell.angle_alpha   90.00
_cell.angle_beta   90.00
_cell.angle_gamma   90.00
#
_symmetry.space_group_name_H-M   'P 1'
#
loop_
_entity.id
_entity.type
_entity.pdbx_description
1 polymer ?
#
loop_
_entity_poly.entity_id
_entity_poly.type
_entity_poly.pdbx_seq_one_letter_code
_entity_poly.pdbx_strand_id
1 'polypeptide(L)'
;MIRKPKTLLSYLVLLASTCMLPSASSHAEQQTAEIAAEVVGAVLFNEAEKRLFGDYLTDRYREDHDGYKQGKTKKLPPGLRKKLERGGELPPGWQQKVARGEVLDMDVYRYSQDLPEDLLHRLPRDIDGTSLRRIDDRIVRIMDATRTILDVFYLTTGH
;
A
#
# COMPACT_ATOMS: atom_id res chain seq x y z
N MET A 1 -77.14 15.16 -32.79
CA MET A 1 -75.99 14.23 -32.68
C MET A 1 -74.95 14.62 -33.72
N ILE A 2 -73.69 14.83 -33.26
CA ILE A 2 -72.42 14.77 -34.03
C ILE A 2 -72.21 15.81 -35.14
N ARG A 3 -71.38 16.83 -34.88
CA ARG A 3 -70.00 17.02 -35.43
C ARG A 3 -69.37 18.30 -34.86
N LYS A 4 -68.22 18.15 -34.17
CA LYS A 4 -67.18 19.18 -33.95
C LYS A 4 -66.44 19.42 -35.30
N PRO A 5 -65.59 20.46 -35.52
CA PRO A 5 -64.70 21.09 -34.53
C PRO A 5 -64.42 22.60 -34.69
N LYS A 6 -63.88 23.22 -33.64
CA LYS A 6 -63.11 24.47 -33.75
C LYS A 6 -61.83 24.29 -32.97
N THR A 7 -60.77 24.00 -33.71
CA THR A 7 -59.38 24.30 -33.35
C THR A 7 -59.22 25.80 -33.17
N LEU A 8 -58.41 26.24 -32.20
CA LEU A 8 -57.35 27.24 -32.37
C LEU A 8 -56.66 27.50 -31.02
N LEU A 9 -55.33 27.46 -31.06
CA LEU A 9 -54.36 28.10 -30.18
C LEU A 9 -54.45 27.85 -28.66
N SER A 10 -53.43 27.19 -28.10
CA SER A 10 -52.30 27.96 -27.58
C SER A 10 -51.15 27.02 -27.26
N TYR A 11 -50.07 27.21 -28.01
CA TYR A 11 -48.78 26.56 -27.86
C TYR A 11 -48.07 27.24 -26.69
N LEU A 12 -47.86 26.55 -25.57
CA LEU A 12 -46.90 26.99 -24.57
C LEU A 12 -46.09 25.81 -24.08
N VAL A 13 -45.13 25.45 -24.93
CA VAL A 13 -43.96 24.66 -24.57
C VAL A 13 -43.14 25.48 -23.57
N LEU A 14 -43.33 25.24 -22.28
CA LEU A 14 -42.31 25.50 -21.27
C LEU A 14 -41.54 24.20 -21.05
N LEU A 15 -40.74 23.85 -22.06
CA LEU A 15 -39.50 23.13 -21.80
C LEU A 15 -38.73 24.02 -20.84
N ALA A 16 -38.78 23.69 -19.55
CA ALA A 16 -37.69 24.03 -18.66
C ALA A 16 -36.46 23.36 -19.28
N SER A 17 -35.76 24.13 -20.14
CA SER A 17 -34.33 23.98 -20.36
C SER A 17 -33.69 24.03 -18.98
N THR A 18 -33.70 22.89 -18.31
CA THR A 18 -32.55 22.49 -17.53
C THR A 18 -31.40 22.67 -18.51
N CYS A 19 -30.57 23.66 -18.20
CA CYS A 19 -29.30 23.87 -18.85
C CYS A 19 -28.52 22.58 -18.58
N MET A 20 -28.69 21.59 -19.46
CA MET A 20 -27.78 20.47 -19.57
C MET A 20 -26.51 21.10 -20.13
N LEU A 21 -25.73 21.68 -19.21
CA LEU A 21 -24.32 21.90 -19.46
C LEU A 21 -23.77 20.55 -19.89
N PRO A 22 -23.17 20.43 -21.08
CA PRO A 22 -22.39 19.25 -21.36
C PRO A 22 -21.26 19.26 -20.33
N SER A 23 -21.30 18.32 -19.37
CA SER A 23 -20.15 17.92 -18.57
C SER A 23 -19.10 17.34 -19.52
N ALA A 24 -18.42 18.23 -20.26
CA ALA A 24 -17.32 17.87 -21.12
C ALA A 24 -16.03 17.58 -20.32
N SER A 25 -16.07 17.71 -18.97
CA SER A 25 -14.93 17.35 -18.11
C SER A 25 -14.95 15.88 -17.65
N SER A 26 -16.07 15.16 -17.72
CA SER A 26 -16.15 13.84 -17.08
C SER A 26 -15.24 12.81 -17.74
N HIS A 27 -15.13 12.78 -19.07
CA HIS A 27 -14.33 11.76 -19.76
C HIS A 27 -12.82 11.93 -19.58
N ALA A 28 -12.29 13.16 -19.58
CA ALA A 28 -10.86 13.40 -19.39
C ALA A 28 -10.43 13.16 -17.93
N GLU A 29 -11.26 13.57 -16.96
CA GLU A 29 -11.04 13.26 -15.54
C GLU A 29 -11.20 11.77 -15.25
N GLN A 30 -12.19 11.09 -15.87
CA GLN A 30 -12.37 9.64 -15.77
C GLN A 30 -11.19 8.88 -16.35
N GLN A 31 -10.71 9.25 -17.54
CA GLN A 31 -9.58 8.60 -18.19
C GLN A 31 -8.27 8.78 -17.40
N THR A 32 -8.06 9.96 -16.80
CA THR A 32 -6.89 10.21 -15.95
C THR A 32 -6.96 9.39 -14.64
N ALA A 33 -8.15 9.29 -14.03
CA ALA A 33 -8.35 8.52 -12.81
C ALA A 33 -8.19 7.01 -13.04
N GLU A 34 -8.67 6.48 -14.18
CA GLU A 34 -8.49 5.07 -14.55
C GLU A 34 -7.02 4.72 -14.77
N ILE A 35 -6.28 5.56 -15.52
CA ILE A 35 -4.83 5.38 -15.71
C ILE A 35 -4.09 5.45 -14.37
N ALA A 36 -4.45 6.41 -13.50
CA ALA A 36 -3.85 6.50 -12.18
C ALA A 36 -4.14 5.26 -11.33
N ALA A 37 -5.37 4.75 -11.34
CA ALA A 37 -5.75 3.55 -10.60
C ALA A 37 -5.03 2.29 -11.12
N GLU A 38 -4.85 2.17 -12.44
CA GLU A 38 -4.08 1.10 -13.06
C GLU A 38 -2.61 1.15 -12.64
N VAL A 39 -1.96 2.32 -12.76
CA VAL A 39 -0.57 2.52 -12.36
C VAL A 39 -0.38 2.24 -10.86
N VAL A 40 -1.29 2.73 -10.02
CA VAL A 40 -1.29 2.45 -8.58
C VAL A 40 -1.47 0.95 -8.32
N GLY A 41 -2.41 0.28 -8.99
CA GLY A 41 -2.62 -1.16 -8.84
C GLY A 41 -1.47 -2.04 -9.35
N ALA A 42 -0.67 -1.50 -10.28
CA ALA A 42 0.56 -2.13 -10.74
C ALA A 42 1.69 -2.00 -9.71
N VAL A 43 1.80 -0.83 -9.06
CA VAL A 43 2.89 -0.49 -8.13
C VAL A 43 2.65 -0.94 -6.70
N LEU A 44 1.40 -0.94 -6.22
CA LEU A 44 1.08 -1.38 -4.86
C LEU A 44 1.14 -2.89 -4.72
N PHE A 45 1.34 -3.35 -3.49
CA PHE A 45 1.32 -4.76 -3.14
C PHE A 45 -0.07 -5.35 -3.35
N ASN A 46 -0.11 -6.39 -4.18
CA ASN A 46 -1.30 -7.19 -4.38
C ASN A 46 -1.45 -8.27 -3.30
N GLU A 47 -2.57 -8.97 -3.31
CA GLU A 47 -2.89 -9.96 -2.27
C GLU A 47 -1.95 -11.17 -2.26
N ALA A 48 -1.49 -11.62 -3.43
CA ALA A 48 -0.55 -12.74 -3.53
C ALA A 48 0.83 -12.36 -2.98
N GLU A 49 1.31 -11.14 -3.26
CA GLU A 49 2.54 -10.60 -2.67
C GLU A 49 2.40 -10.49 -1.14
N LYS A 50 1.31 -9.88 -0.65
CA LYS A 50 1.05 -9.73 0.80
C LYS A 50 1.03 -11.07 1.53
N ARG A 51 0.46 -12.11 0.91
CA ARG A 51 0.45 -13.46 1.48
C ARG A 51 1.88 -14.00 1.63
N LEU A 52 2.69 -13.92 0.58
CA LEU A 52 4.09 -14.37 0.62
C LEU A 52 4.92 -13.60 1.65
N PHE A 53 4.72 -12.28 1.73
CA PHE A 53 5.36 -11.43 2.72
C PHE A 53 4.92 -11.76 4.15
N GLY A 54 3.64 -12.03 4.36
CA GLY A 54 3.09 -12.44 5.64
C GLY A 54 3.70 -13.76 6.12
N ASP A 55 3.73 -14.77 5.24
CA ASP A 55 4.35 -16.07 5.54
C ASP A 55 5.84 -15.89 5.90
N TYR A 56 6.59 -15.16 5.07
CA TYR A 56 8.01 -14.89 5.29
C TYR A 56 8.30 -14.14 6.59
N LEU A 57 7.56 -13.06 6.87
CA LEU A 57 7.75 -12.27 8.08
C LEU A 57 7.36 -13.06 9.33
N THR A 58 6.32 -13.89 9.26
CA THR A 58 5.90 -14.76 10.36
C THR A 58 6.98 -15.79 10.70
N ASP A 59 7.55 -16.45 9.69
CA ASP A 59 8.62 -17.42 9.89
C ASP A 59 9.87 -16.77 10.50
N ARG A 60 10.25 -15.57 10.00
CA ARG A 60 11.36 -14.79 10.56
C ARG A 60 11.11 -14.34 12.00
N TYR A 61 9.90 -13.89 12.32
CA TYR A 61 9.54 -13.48 13.67
C TYR A 61 9.71 -14.65 14.65
N ARG A 62 9.31 -15.87 14.26
CA ARG A 62 9.49 -17.07 15.08
C ARG A 62 10.96 -17.42 15.27
N GLU A 63 11.77 -17.35 14.23
CA GLU A 63 13.21 -17.63 14.33
C GLU A 63 13.92 -16.67 15.31
N ASP A 64 13.62 -15.38 15.22
CA ASP A 64 14.20 -14.35 16.09
C ASP A 64 13.75 -14.48 17.56
N HIS A 65 12.55 -15.02 17.81
CA HIS A 65 11.96 -15.14 19.16
C HIS A 65 12.07 -16.53 19.82
N ASP A 66 12.09 -17.61 19.04
CA ASP A 66 12.10 -19.00 19.54
C ASP A 66 13.52 -19.57 19.75
N GLY A 67 14.57 -18.84 19.39
CA GLY A 67 15.97 -19.18 19.68
C GLY A 67 16.34 -19.28 21.18
N TYR A 68 15.37 -19.09 22.08
CA TYR A 68 15.52 -19.18 23.54
C TYR A 68 14.89 -20.44 24.14
N LYS A 69 15.20 -21.64 23.64
CA LYS A 69 14.96 -22.89 24.39
C LYS A 69 16.11 -23.89 24.33
N GLN A 70 17.12 -23.69 25.18
CA GLN A 70 17.46 -24.59 26.30
C GLN A 70 18.84 -24.21 26.88
N GLY A 71 18.86 -23.75 28.14
CA GLY A 71 20.09 -23.76 28.95
C GLY A 71 20.45 -22.42 29.61
N LYS A 72 20.02 -22.28 30.87
CA LYS A 72 20.57 -21.39 31.92
C LYS A 72 20.29 -19.89 31.76
N THR A 73 19.57 -19.39 32.77
CA THR A 73 19.34 -18.00 33.15
C THR A 73 20.60 -17.13 33.10
N LYS A 74 20.89 -16.52 31.96
CA LYS A 74 21.70 -15.30 31.90
C LYS A 74 20.77 -14.15 31.57
N LYS A 75 20.65 -13.21 32.52
CA LYS A 75 19.88 -11.98 32.39
C LYS A 75 20.14 -11.36 31.00
N LEU A 76 19.06 -11.13 30.25
CA LEU A 76 19.13 -10.50 28.94
C LEU A 76 19.94 -9.20 29.02
N PRO A 77 20.89 -8.98 28.10
CA PRO A 77 21.57 -7.70 27.95
C PRO A 77 20.54 -6.56 27.87
N PRO A 78 20.79 -5.41 28.51
CA PRO A 78 19.78 -4.36 28.69
C PRO A 78 19.18 -3.85 27.38
N GLY A 79 19.94 -3.85 26.28
CA GLY A 79 19.43 -3.46 24.96
C GLY A 79 18.43 -4.44 24.35
N LEU A 80 18.62 -5.75 24.56
CA LEU A 80 17.76 -6.80 24.01
C LEU A 80 16.44 -6.89 24.78
N ARG A 81 16.49 -6.64 26.09
CA ARG A 81 15.30 -6.52 26.95
C ARG A 81 14.41 -5.36 26.52
N LYS A 82 15.01 -4.22 26.16
CA LYS A 82 14.28 -3.02 25.72
C LYS A 82 13.62 -3.19 24.35
N LYS A 83 14.15 -4.07 23.48
CA LYS A 83 13.51 -4.47 22.21
C LYS A 83 12.32 -5.40 22.47
N LEU A 84 12.45 -6.37 23.39
CA LEU A 84 11.38 -7.27 23.83
C LEU A 84 10.24 -6.54 24.57
N GLU A 85 10.57 -5.61 25.47
CA GLU A 85 9.60 -4.76 26.18
C GLU A 85 8.83 -3.83 25.23
N ARG A 86 9.38 -3.56 24.04
CA ARG A 86 8.76 -2.75 22.97
C ARG A 86 8.17 -3.61 21.84
N GLY A 87 8.04 -4.93 22.02
CA GLY A 87 7.39 -5.80 21.04
C GLY A 87 8.12 -5.93 19.70
N GLY A 88 9.44 -5.75 19.67
CA GLY A 88 10.21 -5.82 18.43
C GLY A 88 10.29 -4.51 17.66
N GLU A 89 9.31 -3.61 17.84
CA GLU A 89 9.08 -2.45 16.98
C GLU A 89 10.29 -1.52 16.81
N LEU A 90 10.43 -0.97 15.60
CA LEU A 90 11.29 0.17 15.27
C LEU A 90 11.21 1.29 16.35
N PRO A 91 12.33 1.97 16.67
CA PRO A 91 12.30 3.15 17.53
C PRO A 91 11.27 4.18 17.04
N PRO A 92 10.59 4.91 17.95
CA PRO A 92 9.47 5.80 17.59
C PRO A 92 9.85 6.89 16.56
N GLY A 93 11.13 7.29 16.49
CA GLY A 93 11.63 8.22 15.47
C GLY A 93 11.91 7.60 14.10
N TRP A 94 12.00 6.28 13.98
CA TRP A 94 12.21 5.58 12.71
C TRP A 94 10.90 5.08 12.10
N GLN A 95 9.88 4.82 12.92
CA GLN A 95 8.55 4.44 12.43
C GLN A 95 7.95 5.49 11.49
N GLN A 96 8.13 6.78 11.80
CA GLN A 96 7.66 7.91 11.00
C GLN A 96 8.43 8.08 9.68
N LYS A 97 9.65 7.52 9.57
CA LYS A 97 10.51 7.63 8.39
C LYS A 97 10.24 6.56 7.33
N VAL A 98 9.32 5.64 7.61
CA VAL A 98 8.96 4.54 6.71
C VAL A 98 7.47 4.63 6.39
N ALA A 99 7.11 5.59 5.53
CA ALA A 99 5.75 5.88 5.12
C ALA A 99 5.66 6.03 3.59
N ARG A 100 4.50 5.69 3.01
CA ARG A 100 4.28 5.81 1.56
C ARG A 100 4.45 7.26 1.10
N GLY A 101 5.07 7.46 -0.05
CA GLY A 101 5.34 8.76 -0.65
C GLY A 101 6.59 9.47 -0.12
N GLU A 102 7.11 9.04 1.03
CA GLU A 102 8.31 9.63 1.63
C GLU A 102 9.59 9.07 1.02
N VAL A 103 10.68 9.85 1.08
CA VAL A 103 12.01 9.36 0.73
C VAL A 103 12.59 8.59 1.91
N LEU A 104 12.97 7.33 1.68
CA LEU A 104 13.56 6.49 2.71
C LEU A 104 14.93 7.06 3.13
N ASP A 105 15.03 7.38 4.42
CA ASP A 105 16.24 7.88 5.06
C ASP A 105 17.44 6.94 4.79
N MET A 106 18.61 7.51 4.52
CA MET A 106 19.80 6.74 4.11
C MET A 106 20.27 5.77 5.19
N ASP A 107 20.17 6.15 6.46
CA ASP A 107 20.57 5.27 7.56
C ASP A 107 19.61 4.09 7.63
N VAL A 108 18.31 4.34 7.52
CA VAL A 108 17.29 3.27 7.52
C VAL A 108 17.47 2.35 6.31
N TYR A 109 17.76 2.90 5.12
CA TYR A 109 18.07 2.10 3.94
C TYR A 109 19.31 1.22 4.17
N ARG A 110 20.38 1.75 4.76
CA ARG A 110 21.59 0.96 5.05
C ARG A 110 21.36 -0.16 6.07
N TYR A 111 20.46 0.05 7.05
CA TYR A 111 20.11 -0.97 8.04
C TYR A 111 19.05 -1.96 7.54
N SER A 112 18.35 -1.65 6.45
CA SER A 112 17.40 -2.57 5.83
C SER A 112 18.10 -3.79 5.23
N GLN A 113 17.38 -4.90 5.11
CA GLN A 113 17.88 -6.13 4.53
C GLN A 113 17.22 -6.39 3.19
N ASP A 114 17.96 -6.99 2.26
CA ASP A 114 17.36 -7.56 1.05
C ASP A 114 16.41 -8.71 1.41
N LEU A 115 15.42 -8.92 0.56
CA LEU A 115 14.59 -10.11 0.63
C LEU A 115 15.40 -11.32 0.12
N PRO A 116 15.20 -12.51 0.71
CA PRO A 116 15.81 -13.74 0.23
C PRO A 116 15.48 -14.00 -1.24
N GLU A 117 16.44 -14.53 -1.98
CA GLU A 117 16.32 -14.80 -3.41
C GLU A 117 15.17 -15.78 -3.72
N ASP A 118 14.97 -16.81 -2.88
CA ASP A 118 13.87 -17.77 -3.00
C ASP A 118 12.49 -17.11 -2.85
N LEU A 119 12.37 -16.10 -2.00
CA LEU A 119 11.14 -15.32 -1.86
C LEU A 119 10.89 -14.46 -3.10
N LEU A 120 11.93 -13.80 -3.63
CA LEU A 120 11.83 -12.97 -4.83
C LEU A 120 11.38 -13.78 -6.05
N HIS A 121 11.91 -14.99 -6.24
CA HIS A 121 11.50 -15.90 -7.32
C HIS A 121 10.04 -16.35 -7.25
N ARG A 122 9.41 -16.31 -6.07
CA ARG A 122 8.02 -16.70 -5.87
C ARG A 122 7.04 -15.55 -6.11
N LEU A 123 7.53 -14.32 -6.26
CA LEU A 123 6.67 -13.17 -6.47
C LEU A 123 5.94 -13.27 -7.81
N PRO A 124 4.66 -12.89 -7.86
CA PRO A 124 3.87 -12.95 -9.09
C PRO A 124 4.28 -11.86 -10.10
N ARG A 125 5.04 -10.86 -9.67
CA ARG A 125 5.45 -9.71 -10.47
C ARG A 125 6.83 -9.26 -10.03
N ASP A 126 7.59 -8.79 -11.01
CA ASP A 126 8.78 -7.97 -10.82
C ASP A 126 8.51 -6.59 -11.43
N ILE A 127 8.96 -5.54 -10.77
CA ILE A 127 8.72 -4.15 -11.21
C ILE A 127 10.06 -3.47 -11.35
N ASP A 128 10.45 -3.25 -12.61
CA ASP A 128 11.71 -2.61 -12.97
C ASP A 128 11.89 -1.25 -12.29
N GLY A 129 13.12 -0.98 -11.84
CA GLY A 129 13.47 0.26 -11.14
C GLY A 129 12.89 0.37 -9.73
N THR A 130 12.41 -0.74 -9.17
CA THR A 130 12.03 -0.83 -7.76
C THR A 130 12.77 -1.97 -7.05
N SER A 131 13.01 -1.75 -5.76
CA SER A 131 13.60 -2.76 -4.89
C SER A 131 12.68 -3.07 -3.71
N LEU A 132 12.75 -4.29 -3.20
CA LEU A 132 12.09 -4.71 -1.97
C LEU A 132 13.11 -4.78 -0.83
N ARG A 133 12.78 -4.15 0.29
CA ARG A 133 13.64 -4.13 1.47
C ARG A 133 12.85 -4.52 2.70
N ARG A 134 13.41 -5.40 3.54
CA ARG A 134 12.89 -5.71 4.86
C ARG A 134 13.45 -4.74 5.88
N ILE A 135 12.57 -4.14 6.66
CA ILE A 135 12.92 -3.30 7.79
C ILE A 135 12.11 -3.83 8.99
N ASP A 136 12.78 -4.60 9.85
CA ASP A 136 12.16 -5.22 11.03
C ASP A 136 10.98 -6.12 10.60
N ASP A 137 9.75 -5.85 11.08
CA ASP A 137 8.51 -6.57 10.75
C ASP A 137 7.76 -5.98 9.54
N ARG A 138 8.48 -5.26 8.67
CA ARG A 138 7.91 -4.58 7.50
C ARG A 138 8.67 -4.94 6.24
N ILE A 139 7.94 -4.97 5.14
CA ILE A 139 8.50 -5.02 3.78
C ILE A 139 8.11 -3.74 3.07
N VAL A 140 9.10 -3.11 2.45
CA VAL A 140 8.95 -1.80 1.81
C VAL A 140 9.37 -1.93 0.35
N ARG A 141 8.51 -1.46 -0.55
CA ARG A 141 8.85 -1.25 -1.96
C ARG A 141 9.35 0.17 -2.12
N ILE A 142 10.52 0.31 -2.72
CA ILE A 142 11.17 1.60 -2.95
C ILE A 142 11.48 1.78 -4.43
N MET A 143 11.44 3.01 -4.92
CA MET A 143 11.95 3.38 -6.23
C MET A 143 13.48 3.57 -6.15
N ASP A 144 14.24 2.91 -7.03
CA ASP A 144 15.70 2.88 -6.92
C ASP A 144 16.33 4.26 -7.16
N ALA A 145 15.76 5.02 -8.09
CA ALA A 145 16.27 6.34 -8.50
C ALA A 145 16.21 7.38 -7.36
N THR A 146 15.18 7.33 -6.51
CA THR A 146 14.91 8.37 -5.51
C THR A 146 14.88 7.85 -4.08
N ARG A 147 14.82 6.54 -3.88
CA ARG A 147 14.48 5.86 -2.61
C ARG A 147 13.10 6.26 -2.07
N THR A 148 12.20 6.72 -2.93
CA THR A 148 10.81 6.99 -2.55
C THR A 148 10.11 5.68 -2.22
N ILE A 149 9.43 5.65 -1.08
CA ILE A 149 8.65 4.52 -0.62
C ILE A 149 7.34 4.48 -1.40
N LEU A 150 7.18 3.44 -2.21
CA LEU A 150 5.99 3.24 -3.03
C LEU A 150 4.91 2.50 -2.24
N ASP A 151 5.31 1.49 -1.47
CA ASP A 151 4.40 0.72 -0.63
C ASP A 151 5.09 0.18 0.63
N VAL A 152 4.31 -0.06 1.69
CA VAL A 152 4.72 -0.65 2.96
C VAL A 152 3.71 -1.75 3.31
N PHE A 153 4.22 -2.96 3.49
CA PHE A 153 3.50 -4.07 4.09
C PHE A 153 3.93 -4.24 5.55
N TYR A 154 2.96 -4.43 6.42
CA TYR A 154 3.15 -4.64 7.86
C TYR A 154 2.70 -6.05 8.20
N LEU A 155 3.49 -6.75 9.01
CA LEU A 155 2.98 -7.94 9.67
C LEU A 155 1.91 -7.50 10.68
N THR A 156 0.64 -7.75 10.37
CA THR A 156 -0.45 -7.54 11.32
C THR A 156 -0.37 -8.64 12.38
N THR A 157 0.37 -8.40 13.45
CA THR A 157 0.32 -9.24 14.64
C THR A 157 -1.04 -9.01 15.30
N GLY A 158 -1.95 -9.97 15.18
CA GLY A 158 -3.27 -9.91 15.80
C GLY A 158 -3.16 -9.68 17.31
N HIS A 159 -3.72 -8.57 17.78
CA HIS A 159 -4.02 -8.30 19.18
C HIS A 159 -5.49 -8.55 19.46
#